data_AF-A0A7X9CZT0-F1
#
_entry.id   AF-A0A7X9CZT0-F1
#
_cell.length_a   1.000
_cell.length_b   1.000
_cell.length_c   1.000
_cell.angle_alpha   90.00
_cell.angle_beta   90.00
_cell.angle_gamma   90.00
#
_symmetry.space_group_name_H-M   'P 1'
#
loop_
_entity.id
_entity.type
_entity.pdbx_description
1 polymer ?
#
loop_
_entity_poly.entity_id
_entity_poly.type
_entity_poly.pdbx_seq_one_letter_code
_entity_poly.pdbx_strand_id
1 'polypeptide(L)'
;IVVDATPIIEKPLVFRPEAFEELLDVDDGVSDLFSGDLSEITDTMKSLADLLSSSEKIGHDLLDIVAKYAEEPEIEKGAELTLAGISQKFTKYTIVINAEKTPDMLKGILTYIRDNKDIRKVVEELGAFSEKLDPPAPGDPYSSSFTYEDFVASINDEIKEIEENRDDFSVEFRRELYLDDQGKPQAGTLTVFMIDGEDKEQVFTLSHVHVEAKDKHAFKFSAQPEGDNAVFFTSEYTLNNNLYTGTFKLCTVNEGDAEQIMATGDFNNFGFEEADGQLYPVGKLDIKPQSSEADEYSLFPTQGGAITYEGKVEKKDDGSHLVATISVEVPDDMMPVKLTVSLDHRSLSEDDIAFETALPSDYIDVRSLDTLEKLFEDDPGLMFRLMQVLAELGIDMSMFFSDFD
;
A
#
# COMPACT_ATOMS: atom_id res chain seq x y z
N ILE A 1 9.56 0.59 -32.40
CA ILE A 1 10.55 -0.16 -33.21
C ILE A 1 11.27 -1.06 -32.21
N VAL A 2 11.14 -2.37 -32.33
CA VAL A 2 11.89 -3.33 -31.51
C VAL A 2 13.20 -3.55 -32.24
N VAL A 3 14.32 -3.12 -31.65
CA VAL A 3 15.66 -3.43 -32.18
C VAL A 3 16.23 -4.53 -31.32
N ASP A 4 16.38 -5.70 -31.92
CA ASP A 4 17.07 -6.83 -31.33
C ASP A 4 18.58 -6.56 -31.40
N ALA A 5 19.22 -6.35 -30.24
CA ALA A 5 20.65 -6.04 -30.12
C ALA A 5 21.53 -7.30 -30.05
N THR A 6 20.93 -8.48 -30.01
CA THR A 6 21.61 -9.79 -30.03
C THR A 6 22.59 -9.98 -31.21
N PRO A 7 22.41 -9.35 -32.40
CA PRO A 7 23.40 -9.43 -33.50
C PRO A 7 24.69 -8.62 -33.29
N ILE A 8 24.77 -7.76 -32.27
CA ILE A 8 25.92 -6.87 -32.05
C ILE A 8 26.98 -7.55 -31.18
N ILE A 9 26.54 -8.16 -30.07
CA ILE A 9 27.38 -8.83 -29.08
C ILE A 9 26.81 -10.24 -28.85
N GLU A 10 27.51 -11.27 -29.34
CA GLU A 10 27.06 -12.67 -29.25
C GLU A 10 27.16 -13.24 -27.82
N LYS A 11 27.88 -12.56 -26.91
CA LYS A 11 28.07 -12.96 -25.52
C LYS A 11 27.28 -12.04 -24.57
N PRO A 12 26.68 -12.57 -23.50
CA PRO A 12 25.96 -11.75 -22.53
C PRO A 12 26.92 -10.77 -21.84
N LEU A 13 26.54 -9.48 -21.86
CA LEU A 13 27.17 -8.46 -21.05
C LEU A 13 26.70 -8.62 -19.61
N VAL A 14 27.63 -8.78 -18.68
CA VAL A 14 27.31 -8.94 -17.27
C VAL A 14 27.92 -7.79 -16.49
N PHE A 15 27.07 -7.09 -15.76
CA PHE A 15 27.48 -6.28 -14.63
C PHE A 15 27.56 -7.19 -13.41
N ARG A 16 28.73 -7.30 -12.80
CA ARG A 16 28.86 -8.07 -11.56
C ARG A 16 28.12 -7.34 -10.42
N PRO A 17 27.70 -8.01 -9.34
CA PRO A 17 27.07 -7.36 -8.19
C PRO A 17 27.90 -6.19 -7.63
N GLU A 18 29.23 -6.35 -7.61
CA GLU A 18 30.18 -5.28 -7.24
C GLU A 18 30.08 -4.03 -8.12
N ALA A 19 29.42 -4.15 -9.28
CA ALA A 19 29.15 -3.05 -10.19
C ALA A 19 27.93 -2.20 -9.84
N PHE A 20 27.00 -2.73 -9.07
CA PHE A 20 25.89 -1.94 -8.55
C PHE A 20 26.34 -1.05 -7.38
N GLU A 21 27.35 -1.51 -6.63
CA GLU A 21 27.95 -0.81 -5.48
C GLU A 21 28.55 0.56 -5.88
N GLU A 22 29.40 0.61 -6.91
CA GLU A 22 30.03 1.86 -7.36
C GLU A 22 29.06 2.82 -8.09
N LEU A 23 27.96 2.32 -8.65
CA LEU A 23 27.05 3.12 -9.49
C LEU A 23 25.94 3.79 -8.65
N LEU A 24 25.64 3.22 -7.48
CA LEU A 24 24.61 3.71 -6.58
C LEU A 24 25.15 4.49 -5.37
N ASP A 25 26.48 4.54 -5.15
CA ASP A 25 27.14 5.25 -4.04
C ASP A 25 26.46 4.95 -2.68
N VAL A 26 26.09 3.68 -2.47
CA VAL A 26 25.36 3.22 -1.28
C VAL A 26 26.36 2.67 -0.28
N ASP A 27 26.25 3.10 0.98
CA ASP A 27 27.06 2.64 2.12
C ASP A 27 27.22 1.10 2.15
N ASP A 28 28.39 0.65 2.62
CA ASP A 28 28.87 -0.73 2.65
C ASP A 28 27.84 -1.76 3.20
N GLY A 29 26.85 -1.36 3.99
CA GLY A 29 25.81 -2.24 4.56
C GLY A 29 24.83 -2.85 3.55
N VAL A 30 24.66 -2.25 2.36
CA VAL A 30 23.81 -2.84 1.30
C VAL A 30 24.54 -3.91 0.49
N SER A 31 25.88 -3.90 0.48
CA SER A 31 26.71 -4.87 -0.26
C SER A 31 26.66 -6.29 0.34
N ASP A 32 26.54 -6.39 1.67
CA ASP A 32 26.47 -7.68 2.39
C ASP A 32 25.10 -8.39 2.23
N LEU A 33 24.04 -7.65 1.89
CA LEU A 33 22.70 -8.21 1.59
C LEU A 33 22.64 -8.99 0.29
N PHE A 34 23.43 -8.59 -0.72
CA PHE A 34 23.41 -9.17 -2.07
C PHE A 34 24.58 -10.11 -2.34
N SER A 35 25.59 -10.15 -1.45
CA SER A 35 26.71 -11.09 -1.51
C SER A 35 26.51 -12.33 -0.62
N GLY A 36 25.51 -12.32 0.28
CA GLY A 36 25.14 -13.42 1.17
C GLY A 36 24.08 -14.40 0.61
N ASP A 37 23.82 -15.48 1.37
CA ASP A 37 22.82 -16.50 1.06
C ASP A 37 21.40 -15.91 1.13
N LEU A 38 20.79 -15.65 -0.04
CA LEU A 38 19.43 -15.10 -0.19
C LEU A 38 18.34 -15.98 0.43
N SER A 39 18.66 -17.22 0.81
CA SER A 39 17.73 -18.11 1.53
C SER A 39 17.28 -17.53 2.87
N GLU A 40 18.14 -16.78 3.58
CA GLU A 40 17.78 -16.20 4.88
C GLU A 40 16.80 -15.02 4.73
N ILE A 41 16.94 -14.19 3.69
CA ILE A 41 15.97 -13.13 3.35
C ILE A 41 14.63 -13.76 2.94
N THR A 42 14.70 -14.84 2.16
CA THR A 42 13.52 -15.61 1.74
C THR A 42 12.81 -16.22 2.95
N ASP A 43 13.55 -16.76 3.92
CA ASP A 43 13.00 -17.31 5.17
C ASP A 43 12.38 -16.23 6.08
N THR A 44 13.00 -15.04 6.17
CA THR A 44 12.41 -13.88 6.86
C THR A 44 11.12 -13.42 6.19
N MET A 45 11.10 -13.28 4.86
CA MET A 45 9.91 -12.89 4.10
C MET A 45 8.81 -13.95 4.18
N LYS A 46 9.19 -15.23 4.21
CA LYS A 46 8.26 -16.35 4.41
C LYS A 46 7.67 -16.35 5.80
N SER A 47 8.46 -16.08 6.84
CA SER A 47 7.95 -15.97 8.20
C SER A 47 7.05 -14.74 8.39
N LEU A 48 7.37 -13.63 7.72
CA LEU A 48 6.49 -12.47 7.63
C LEU A 48 5.16 -12.83 6.94
N ALA A 49 5.22 -13.58 5.83
CA ALA A 49 4.04 -14.07 5.12
C ALA A 49 3.23 -15.08 5.96
N ASP A 50 3.88 -15.95 6.72
CA ASP A 50 3.24 -16.88 7.66
C ASP A 50 2.54 -16.12 8.80
N LEU A 51 3.13 -15.03 9.31
CA LEU A 51 2.47 -14.16 10.29
C LEU A 51 1.26 -13.46 9.67
N LEU A 52 1.40 -12.88 8.47
CA LEU A 52 0.28 -12.29 7.73
C LEU A 52 -0.84 -13.32 7.50
N SER A 53 -0.48 -14.61 7.36
CA SER A 53 -1.42 -15.73 7.27
C SER A 53 -2.03 -16.13 8.64
N SER A 54 -1.37 -15.83 9.76
CA SER A 54 -1.86 -16.03 11.13
C SER A 54 -2.65 -14.84 11.71
N SER A 55 -2.74 -13.74 10.95
CA SER A 55 -3.37 -12.48 11.34
C SER A 55 -4.82 -12.63 11.82
N GLU A 56 -5.55 -13.61 11.27
CA GLU A 56 -6.93 -13.91 11.69
C GLU A 56 -7.01 -14.34 13.15
N LYS A 57 -6.10 -15.22 13.60
CA LYS A 57 -6.09 -15.71 14.98
C LYS A 57 -5.71 -14.61 15.96
N ILE A 58 -4.66 -13.83 15.65
CA ILE A 58 -4.25 -12.67 16.46
C ILE A 58 -5.40 -11.66 16.54
N GLY A 59 -6.08 -11.40 15.42
CA GLY A 59 -7.26 -10.54 15.37
C GLY A 59 -8.40 -11.05 16.27
N HIS A 60 -8.70 -12.35 16.24
CA HIS A 60 -9.72 -12.95 17.10
C HIS A 60 -9.38 -12.86 18.59
N ASP A 61 -8.13 -13.16 18.97
CA ASP A 61 -7.70 -13.08 20.38
C ASP A 61 -7.77 -11.63 20.91
N LEU A 62 -7.40 -10.64 20.08
CA LEU A 62 -7.52 -9.22 20.44
C LEU A 62 -8.99 -8.80 20.59
N LEU A 63 -9.87 -9.26 19.71
CA LEU A 63 -11.32 -9.03 19.83
C LEU A 63 -11.87 -9.64 21.12
N ASP A 64 -11.42 -10.83 21.51
CA ASP A 64 -11.81 -11.48 22.77
C ASP A 64 -11.34 -10.70 24.01
N ILE A 65 -10.19 -10.02 23.92
CA ILE A 65 -9.74 -9.11 25.00
C ILE A 65 -10.69 -7.93 25.09
N VAL A 66 -10.94 -7.23 23.97
CA VAL A 66 -11.84 -6.06 23.92
C VAL A 66 -13.26 -6.42 24.40
N ALA A 67 -13.78 -7.56 23.97
CA ALA A 67 -15.13 -8.03 24.31
C ALA A 67 -15.34 -8.26 25.82
N LYS A 68 -14.29 -8.57 26.59
CA LYS A 68 -14.39 -8.72 28.06
C LYS A 68 -14.70 -7.41 28.79
N TYR A 69 -14.34 -6.28 28.19
CA TYR A 69 -14.50 -4.95 28.79
C TYR A 69 -15.70 -4.19 28.23
N ALA A 70 -16.27 -4.66 27.13
CA ALA A 70 -17.52 -4.14 26.59
C ALA A 70 -18.71 -4.39 27.53
N GLU A 71 -19.60 -3.42 27.62
CA GLU A 71 -20.91 -3.59 28.24
C GLU A 71 -21.80 -4.53 27.43
N GLU A 72 -22.88 -5.01 28.06
CA GLU A 72 -23.91 -5.76 27.35
C GLU A 72 -24.47 -4.90 26.19
N PRO A 73 -24.44 -5.38 24.94
CA PRO A 73 -24.84 -4.57 23.80
C PRO A 73 -26.32 -4.20 23.87
N GLU A 74 -26.64 -2.93 23.65
CA GLU A 74 -28.02 -2.50 23.44
C GLU A 74 -28.46 -2.86 22.03
N ILE A 75 -29.64 -3.45 21.88
CA ILE A 75 -30.15 -3.95 20.59
C ILE A 75 -31.43 -3.22 20.22
N GLU A 76 -31.41 -2.54 19.07
CA GLU A 76 -32.58 -1.89 18.47
C GLU A 76 -32.94 -2.57 17.15
N LYS A 77 -34.15 -3.14 17.08
CA LYS A 77 -34.65 -3.80 15.87
C LYS A 77 -35.41 -2.82 14.99
N GLY A 78 -35.13 -2.85 13.69
CA GLY A 78 -35.86 -2.05 12.70
C GLY A 78 -35.39 -0.60 12.66
N ALA A 79 -34.17 -0.32 13.12
CA ALA A 79 -33.51 0.97 12.95
C ALA A 79 -33.38 1.28 11.46
N GLU A 80 -33.80 2.45 11.02
CA GLU A 80 -33.79 2.83 9.61
C GLU A 80 -32.65 3.82 9.35
N LEU A 81 -31.77 3.48 8.39
CA LEU A 81 -30.78 4.42 7.88
C LEU A 81 -31.19 4.87 6.48
N THR A 82 -30.96 6.16 6.20
CA THR A 82 -31.24 6.76 4.90
C THR A 82 -30.00 7.49 4.39
N LEU A 83 -29.60 7.18 3.16
CA LEU A 83 -28.50 7.84 2.45
C LEU A 83 -28.90 8.02 0.99
N ALA A 84 -28.65 9.20 0.42
CA ALA A 84 -29.02 9.55 -0.96
C ALA A 84 -30.51 9.24 -1.32
N GLY A 85 -31.42 9.34 -0.35
CA GLY A 85 -32.85 9.02 -0.54
C GLY A 85 -33.16 7.53 -0.60
N ILE A 86 -32.19 6.65 -0.36
CA ILE A 86 -32.35 5.20 -0.19
C ILE A 86 -32.46 4.90 1.30
N SER A 87 -33.54 4.27 1.72
CA SER A 87 -33.79 3.89 3.12
C SER A 87 -33.82 2.38 3.27
N GLN A 88 -33.14 1.86 4.29
CA GLN A 88 -33.10 0.44 4.62
C GLN A 88 -33.18 0.26 6.14
N LYS A 89 -33.80 -0.85 6.55
CA LYS A 89 -33.94 -1.21 7.97
C LYS A 89 -32.91 -2.24 8.38
N PHE A 90 -32.42 -2.09 9.60
CA PHE A 90 -31.33 -2.87 10.18
C PHE A 90 -31.67 -3.29 11.61
N THR A 91 -30.90 -4.25 12.11
CA THR A 91 -30.74 -4.44 13.55
C THR A 91 -29.49 -3.67 13.98
N LYS A 92 -29.67 -2.69 14.86
CA LYS A 92 -28.57 -1.89 15.42
C LYS A 92 -28.11 -2.50 16.74
N TYR A 93 -26.81 -2.63 16.89
CA TYR A 93 -26.12 -2.96 18.13
C TYR A 93 -25.34 -1.74 18.57
N THR A 94 -25.50 -1.34 19.83
CA THR A 94 -24.66 -0.32 20.46
C THR A 94 -23.79 -1.00 21.51
N ILE A 95 -22.48 -0.93 21.30
CA ILE A 95 -21.46 -1.50 22.18
C ILE A 95 -20.70 -0.34 22.81
N VAL A 96 -20.53 -0.36 24.12
CA VAL A 96 -19.82 0.69 24.85
C VAL A 96 -18.72 0.06 25.69
N ILE A 97 -17.54 0.66 25.69
CA ILE A 97 -16.46 0.39 26.64
C ILE A 97 -16.29 1.66 27.44
N ASN A 98 -16.71 1.62 28.70
CA ASN A 98 -16.65 2.76 29.60
C ASN A 98 -15.20 3.11 29.95
N ALA A 99 -14.94 4.40 30.13
CA ALA A 99 -13.60 4.93 30.44
C ALA A 99 -12.92 4.24 31.63
N GLU A 100 -13.69 3.88 32.67
CA GLU A 100 -13.17 3.18 33.85
C GLU A 100 -12.51 1.83 33.53
N LYS A 101 -12.98 1.15 32.47
CA LYS A 101 -12.53 -0.18 32.02
C LYS A 101 -11.43 -0.12 30.96
N THR A 102 -11.29 1.01 30.26
CA THR A 102 -10.36 1.18 29.14
C THR A 102 -8.88 0.99 29.53
N PRO A 103 -8.37 1.55 30.65
CA PRO A 103 -7.00 1.31 31.08
C PRO A 103 -6.67 -0.18 31.23
N ASP A 104 -7.57 -0.94 31.86
CA ASP A 104 -7.37 -2.38 32.05
C ASP A 104 -7.47 -3.16 30.72
N MET A 105 -8.32 -2.71 29.80
CA MET A 105 -8.39 -3.26 28.43
C MET A 105 -7.09 -3.04 27.66
N LEU A 106 -6.57 -1.80 27.64
CA LEU A 106 -5.32 -1.45 26.96
C LEU A 106 -4.15 -2.26 27.53
N LYS A 107 -4.07 -2.39 28.86
CA LYS A 107 -3.09 -3.27 29.51
C LYS A 107 -3.23 -4.72 29.06
N GLY A 108 -4.47 -5.21 28.93
CA GLY A 108 -4.76 -6.57 28.43
C GLY A 108 -4.24 -6.78 27.00
N ILE A 109 -4.45 -5.81 26.11
CA ILE A 109 -3.95 -5.82 24.73
C ILE A 109 -2.43 -5.82 24.71
N LEU A 110 -1.79 -4.88 25.42
CA LEU A 110 -0.33 -4.76 25.49
C LEU A 110 0.33 -6.04 26.07
N THR A 111 -0.27 -6.60 27.12
CA THR A 111 0.16 -7.87 27.72
C THR A 111 0.08 -9.02 26.71
N TYR A 112 -1.01 -9.11 25.94
CA TYR A 112 -1.14 -10.12 24.89
C TYR A 112 -0.08 -9.95 23.81
N ILE A 113 0.13 -8.73 23.32
CA ILE A 113 1.14 -8.41 22.30
C ILE A 113 2.53 -8.84 22.77
N ARG A 114 2.90 -8.50 24.02
CA ARG A 114 4.19 -8.85 24.64
C ARG A 114 4.37 -10.36 24.81
N ASP A 115 3.32 -11.07 25.20
CA ASP A 115 3.42 -12.49 25.60
C ASP A 115 3.11 -13.47 24.45
N ASN A 116 2.64 -12.97 23.31
CA ASN A 116 2.31 -13.79 22.15
C ASN A 116 3.57 -14.28 21.42
N LYS A 117 3.67 -15.61 21.24
CA LYS A 117 4.83 -16.26 20.62
C LYS A 117 4.98 -15.96 19.12
N ASP A 118 3.87 -15.82 18.42
CA ASP A 118 3.85 -15.57 16.98
C ASP A 118 4.34 -14.13 16.70
N ILE A 119 3.90 -13.16 17.50
CA ILE A 119 4.39 -11.77 17.47
C ILE A 119 5.87 -11.70 17.85
N ARG A 120 6.27 -12.37 18.94
CA ARG A 120 7.68 -12.44 19.36
C ARG A 120 8.60 -12.89 18.24
N LYS A 121 8.23 -13.96 17.54
CA LYS A 121 9.04 -14.52 16.44
C LYS A 121 9.30 -13.47 15.35
N VAL A 122 8.29 -12.68 14.99
CA VAL A 122 8.44 -11.61 13.99
C VAL A 122 9.28 -10.45 14.50
N VAL A 123 9.10 -10.03 15.74
CA VAL A 123 9.94 -8.98 16.35
C VAL A 123 11.41 -9.43 16.39
N GLU A 124 11.68 -10.68 16.79
CA GLU A 124 13.04 -11.26 16.79
C GLU A 124 13.62 -11.34 15.38
N GLU A 125 12.83 -11.71 14.36
CA GLU A 125 13.27 -11.77 12.96
C GLU A 125 13.51 -10.39 12.35
N LEU A 126 12.67 -9.39 12.66
CA LEU A 126 12.87 -8.00 12.25
C LEU A 126 14.11 -7.41 12.91
N GLY A 127 14.35 -7.73 14.19
CA GLY A 127 15.57 -7.32 14.89
C GLY A 127 16.83 -7.91 14.26
N ALA A 128 16.83 -9.22 13.97
CA ALA A 128 17.93 -9.89 13.28
C ALA A 128 18.16 -9.37 11.86
N PHE A 129 17.09 -8.99 11.16
CA PHE A 129 17.19 -8.35 9.84
C PHE A 129 17.78 -6.93 9.93
N SER A 130 17.31 -6.14 10.90
CA SER A 130 17.82 -4.79 11.16
C SER A 130 19.33 -4.78 11.49
N GLU A 131 19.79 -5.70 12.33
CA GLU A 131 21.22 -5.86 12.69
C GLU A 131 22.09 -6.19 11.47
N LYS A 132 21.54 -6.82 10.43
CA LYS A 132 22.26 -7.09 9.17
C LYS A 132 22.30 -5.89 8.24
N LEU A 133 21.23 -5.09 8.20
CA LEU A 133 21.19 -3.87 7.39
C LEU A 133 22.11 -2.77 7.94
N ASP A 134 22.25 -2.70 9.26
CA ASP A 134 23.03 -1.70 9.97
C ASP A 134 23.85 -2.38 11.08
N PRO A 135 24.93 -3.10 10.73
CA PRO A 135 25.76 -3.80 11.70
C PRO A 135 26.46 -2.79 12.62
N PRO A 136 26.51 -3.04 13.94
CA PRO A 136 27.12 -2.12 14.87
C PRO A 136 28.60 -1.86 14.53
N ALA A 137 28.97 -0.58 14.48
CA ALA A 137 30.35 -0.18 14.21
C ALA A 137 31.32 -0.80 15.24
N PRO A 138 32.53 -1.24 14.83
CA PRO A 138 33.48 -1.86 15.75
C PRO A 138 33.83 -0.95 16.93
N GLY A 139 33.37 -1.32 18.13
CA GLY A 139 33.64 -0.57 19.37
C GLY A 139 32.57 0.45 19.76
N ASP A 140 31.45 0.53 19.02
CA ASP A 140 30.26 1.26 19.45
C ASP A 140 29.28 0.29 20.15
N PRO A 141 29.00 0.45 21.45
CA PRO A 141 28.02 -0.37 22.16
C PRO A 141 26.57 -0.03 21.78
N TYR A 142 26.35 1.04 21.02
CA TYR A 142 25.02 1.47 20.58
C TYR A 142 24.78 1.01 19.15
N SER A 143 24.44 -0.27 19.00
CA SER A 143 23.77 -0.74 17.79
C SER A 143 22.40 -0.05 17.68
N SER A 144 22.05 0.49 16.51
CA SER A 144 20.68 0.92 16.18
C SER A 144 19.69 -0.26 16.10
N SER A 145 20.20 -1.49 16.16
CA SER A 145 19.41 -2.71 16.00
C SER A 145 18.40 -2.86 17.14
N PHE A 146 17.14 -2.68 16.80
CA PHE A 146 15.99 -2.95 17.66
C PHE A 146 16.02 -4.42 18.13
N THR A 147 16.00 -4.65 19.45
CA THR A 147 15.95 -5.99 20.05
C THR A 147 14.55 -6.35 20.57
N TYR A 148 14.31 -7.65 20.76
CA TYR A 148 13.09 -8.10 21.43
C TYR A 148 13.03 -7.63 22.89
N GLU A 149 14.17 -7.53 23.57
CA GLU A 149 14.24 -6.96 24.92
C GLU A 149 13.80 -5.49 24.95
N ASP A 150 14.20 -4.69 23.96
CA ASP A 150 13.77 -3.29 23.85
C ASP A 150 12.26 -3.18 23.60
N PHE A 151 11.73 -4.03 22.71
CA PHE A 151 10.28 -4.14 22.49
C PHE A 151 9.51 -4.46 23.78
N VAL A 152 9.98 -5.45 24.54
CA VAL A 152 9.37 -5.83 25.82
C VAL A 152 9.50 -4.71 26.85
N ALA A 153 10.63 -4.01 26.89
CA ALA A 153 10.85 -2.88 27.77
C ALA A 153 9.86 -1.75 27.47
N SER A 154 9.73 -1.34 26.19
CA SER A 154 8.77 -0.32 25.77
C SER A 154 7.33 -0.69 26.12
N ILE A 155 6.90 -1.94 25.90
CA ILE A 155 5.55 -2.35 26.30
C ILE A 155 5.36 -2.30 27.82
N ASN A 156 6.38 -2.72 28.60
CA ASN A 156 6.29 -2.66 30.06
C ASN A 156 6.25 -1.21 30.57
N ASP A 157 6.97 -0.30 29.92
CA ASP A 157 6.93 1.14 30.24
C ASP A 157 5.55 1.73 29.94
N GLU A 158 4.94 1.42 28.79
CA GLU A 158 3.56 1.82 28.45
C GLU A 158 2.53 1.25 29.43
N ILE A 159 2.66 -0.03 29.79
CA ILE A 159 1.79 -0.66 30.82
C ILE A 159 1.93 0.09 32.15
N LYS A 160 3.15 0.44 32.54
CA LYS A 160 3.43 1.16 33.78
C LYS A 160 2.84 2.57 33.73
N GLU A 161 2.94 3.25 32.59
CA GLU A 161 2.33 4.57 32.40
C GLU A 161 0.81 4.52 32.57
N ILE A 162 0.15 3.51 31.99
CA ILE A 162 -1.29 3.28 32.19
C ILE A 162 -1.64 3.01 33.67
N GLU A 163 -0.78 2.33 34.40
CA GLU A 163 -0.97 2.04 35.83
C GLU A 163 -0.74 3.27 36.73
N GLU A 164 0.25 4.10 36.41
CA GLU A 164 0.63 5.28 37.19
C GLU A 164 -0.26 6.50 36.88
N ASN A 165 -0.68 6.66 35.63
CA ASN A 165 -1.44 7.80 35.12
C ASN A 165 -2.80 7.35 34.54
N ARG A 166 -3.53 6.49 35.27
CA ARG A 166 -4.78 5.87 34.81
C ARG A 166 -5.80 6.88 34.25
N ASP A 167 -5.87 8.06 34.85
CA ASP A 167 -6.83 9.11 34.46
C ASP A 167 -6.56 9.62 33.04
N ASP A 168 -5.29 9.69 32.60
CA ASP A 168 -4.89 10.12 31.23
C ASP A 168 -5.37 9.15 30.14
N PHE A 169 -5.74 7.92 30.53
CA PHE A 169 -6.26 6.87 29.65
C PHE A 169 -7.78 6.67 29.81
N SER A 170 -8.48 7.63 30.42
CA SER A 170 -9.93 7.61 30.61
C SER A 170 -10.65 7.93 29.30
N VAL A 171 -10.74 6.92 28.42
CA VAL A 171 -11.37 7.03 27.10
C VAL A 171 -12.57 6.10 27.01
N GLU A 172 -13.73 6.62 26.60
CA GLU A 172 -14.90 5.80 26.28
C GLU A 172 -14.96 5.50 24.78
N PHE A 173 -15.11 4.22 24.43
CA PHE A 173 -15.38 3.80 23.06
C PHE A 173 -16.85 3.44 22.91
N ARG A 174 -17.52 4.04 21.92
CA ARG A 174 -18.89 3.69 21.53
C ARG A 174 -18.93 3.23 20.09
N ARG A 175 -19.33 1.98 19.87
CA ARG A 175 -19.51 1.38 18.55
C ARG A 175 -20.98 1.11 18.28
N GLU A 176 -21.52 1.74 17.26
CA GLU A 176 -22.80 1.39 16.67
C GLU A 176 -22.55 0.50 15.43
N LEU A 177 -23.21 -0.65 15.35
CA LEU A 177 -23.10 -1.58 14.22
C LEU A 177 -24.50 -1.94 13.72
N TYR A 178 -24.72 -1.84 12.41
CA TYR A 178 -26.00 -2.08 11.76
C TYR A 178 -25.88 -3.32 10.88
N LEU A 179 -26.67 -4.34 11.21
CA LEU A 179 -26.74 -5.59 10.46
C LEU A 179 -28.00 -5.63 9.60
N ASP A 180 -27.87 -6.10 8.37
CA ASP A 180 -29.02 -6.42 7.51
C ASP A 180 -29.80 -7.65 8.00
N ASP A 181 -30.82 -8.05 7.26
CA ASP A 181 -31.64 -9.23 7.56
C ASP A 181 -30.89 -10.56 7.39
N GLN A 182 -29.75 -10.56 6.72
CA GLN A 182 -28.82 -11.70 6.60
C GLN A 182 -27.77 -11.72 7.73
N GLY A 183 -27.77 -10.72 8.61
CA GLY A 183 -26.79 -10.57 9.68
C GLY A 183 -25.43 -10.03 9.22
N LYS A 184 -25.33 -9.47 8.01
CA LYS A 184 -24.09 -8.87 7.50
C LYS A 184 -24.01 -7.40 7.93
N PRO A 185 -22.82 -6.92 8.35
CA PRO A 185 -22.63 -5.52 8.68
C PRO A 185 -22.73 -4.65 7.42
N GLN A 186 -23.61 -3.65 7.48
CA GLN A 186 -23.83 -2.69 6.39
C GLN A 186 -23.52 -1.26 6.79
N ALA A 187 -23.54 -0.95 8.09
CA ALA A 187 -23.11 0.36 8.58
C ALA A 187 -22.49 0.23 9.96
N GLY A 188 -21.70 1.23 10.34
CA GLY A 188 -21.24 1.36 11.72
C GLY A 188 -20.49 2.64 11.99
N THR A 189 -20.65 3.12 13.22
CA THR A 189 -20.04 4.35 13.74
C THR A 189 -19.22 3.99 14.96
N LEU A 190 -17.93 4.31 14.95
CA LEU A 190 -17.09 4.34 16.14
C LEU A 190 -16.98 5.80 16.57
N THR A 191 -17.31 6.08 17.82
CA THR A 191 -17.10 7.36 18.45
C THR A 191 -16.20 7.16 19.67
N VAL A 192 -15.18 7.99 19.78
CA VAL A 192 -14.23 8.00 20.90
C VAL A 192 -14.49 9.25 21.70
N PHE A 193 -14.61 9.10 23.02
CA PHE A 193 -14.75 10.21 23.94
C PHE A 193 -13.59 10.22 24.93
N MET A 194 -12.98 11.39 25.13
CA MET A 194 -12.07 11.63 26.24
C MET A 194 -12.88 12.09 27.45
N ILE A 195 -12.58 11.55 28.63
CA ILE A 195 -13.24 11.89 29.88
C ILE A 195 -12.25 12.65 30.76
N ASP A 196 -12.55 13.91 31.05
CA ASP A 196 -11.81 14.73 32.01
C ASP A 196 -12.77 15.16 33.14
N GLY A 197 -12.68 14.47 34.28
CA GLY A 197 -13.59 14.68 35.41
C GLY A 197 -15.06 14.37 35.07
N GLU A 198 -15.91 15.40 35.06
CA GLU A 198 -17.32 15.29 34.67
C GLU A 198 -17.55 15.61 33.18
N ASP A 199 -16.54 16.13 32.48
CA ASP A 199 -16.63 16.52 31.08
C ASP A 199 -16.37 15.31 30.17
N LYS A 200 -17.17 15.24 29.10
CA LYS A 200 -17.09 14.19 28.07
C LYS A 200 -16.96 14.85 26.72
N GLU A 201 -15.77 14.80 26.16
CA GLU A 201 -15.41 15.44 24.89
C GLU A 201 -15.30 14.41 23.78
N GLN A 202 -15.81 14.72 22.58
CA GLN A 202 -15.83 13.79 21.46
C GLN A 202 -14.62 14.00 20.55
N VAL A 203 -13.55 13.25 20.79
CA VAL A 203 -12.26 13.44 20.12
C VAL A 203 -12.18 12.84 18.72
N PHE A 204 -13.01 11.83 18.41
CA PHE A 204 -12.96 11.16 17.10
C PHE A 204 -14.27 10.47 16.74
N THR A 205 -14.65 10.53 15.45
CA THR A 205 -15.73 9.73 14.87
C THR A 205 -15.30 9.12 13.54
N LEU A 206 -15.47 7.80 13.42
CA LEU A 206 -15.31 7.03 12.19
C LEU A 206 -16.64 6.36 11.84
N SER A 207 -17.19 6.64 10.67
CA SER A 207 -18.46 6.05 10.25
C SER A 207 -18.40 5.50 8.83
N HIS A 208 -19.13 4.41 8.60
CA HIS A 208 -19.50 3.97 7.27
C HIS A 208 -20.98 3.61 7.24
N VAL A 209 -21.63 3.84 6.11
CA VAL A 209 -23.03 3.52 5.89
C VAL A 209 -23.20 3.02 4.46
N HIS A 210 -23.70 1.80 4.31
CA HIS A 210 -24.16 1.23 3.05
C HIS A 210 -25.67 0.99 3.14
N VAL A 211 -26.41 1.44 2.14
CA VAL A 211 -27.85 1.18 2.00
C VAL A 211 -28.15 0.73 0.58
N GLU A 212 -29.10 -0.19 0.44
CA GLU A 212 -29.61 -0.64 -0.85
C GLU A 212 -31.13 -0.60 -0.93
N ALA A 213 -31.65 -0.27 -2.12
CA ALA A 213 -33.04 -0.51 -2.48
C ALA A 213 -33.21 -0.61 -3.99
N LYS A 214 -33.87 -1.67 -4.47
CA LYS A 214 -34.27 -1.85 -5.89
C LYS A 214 -33.08 -1.63 -6.85
N ASP A 215 -32.00 -2.37 -6.62
CA ASP A 215 -30.76 -2.38 -7.41
C ASP A 215 -29.93 -1.09 -7.37
N LYS A 216 -30.32 -0.12 -6.54
CA LYS A 216 -29.54 1.08 -6.24
C LYS A 216 -28.89 0.96 -4.89
N HIS A 217 -27.64 1.41 -4.84
CA HIS A 217 -26.80 1.40 -3.66
C HIS A 217 -26.30 2.82 -3.40
N ALA A 218 -26.17 3.15 -2.13
CA ALA A 218 -25.44 4.33 -1.70
C ALA A 218 -24.48 3.95 -0.57
N PHE A 219 -23.27 4.48 -0.64
CA PHE A 219 -22.24 4.27 0.36
C PHE A 219 -21.68 5.60 0.83
N LYS A 220 -21.47 5.75 2.13
CA LYS A 220 -20.76 6.87 2.74
C LYS A 220 -19.73 6.34 3.71
N PHE A 221 -18.55 6.93 3.68
CA PHE A 221 -17.52 6.80 4.71
C PHE A 221 -17.17 8.19 5.24
N SER A 222 -16.87 8.30 6.53
CA SER A 222 -16.40 9.54 7.13
C SER A 222 -15.41 9.28 8.25
N ALA A 223 -14.35 10.08 8.32
CA ALA A 223 -13.47 10.19 9.47
C ALA A 223 -13.41 11.65 9.90
N GLN A 224 -13.73 11.93 11.16
CA GLN A 224 -13.74 13.25 11.78
C GLN A 224 -12.94 13.18 13.08
N PRO A 225 -11.68 13.63 13.09
CA PRO A 225 -10.98 13.97 14.31
C PRO A 225 -11.52 15.30 14.87
N GLU A 226 -11.40 15.49 16.17
CA GLU A 226 -11.68 16.77 16.81
C GLU A 226 -10.62 17.82 16.45
N GLY A 227 -11.04 19.07 16.24
CA GLY A 227 -10.15 20.19 15.91
C GLY A 227 -9.52 20.13 14.52
N ASP A 228 -9.76 19.07 13.75
CA ASP A 228 -9.13 18.79 12.46
C ASP A 228 -10.14 18.60 11.33
N ASN A 229 -9.62 18.59 10.11
CA ASN A 229 -10.43 18.42 8.90
C ASN A 229 -11.01 17.00 8.81
N ALA A 230 -12.32 16.91 8.61
CA ALA A 230 -12.92 15.61 8.30
C ALA A 230 -12.81 15.25 6.83
N VAL A 231 -12.65 13.96 6.57
CA VAL A 231 -12.69 13.39 5.22
C VAL A 231 -13.98 12.59 5.06
N PHE A 232 -14.67 12.81 3.94
CA PHE A 232 -15.89 12.11 3.58
C PHE A 232 -15.76 11.52 2.19
N PHE A 233 -16.13 10.26 2.03
CA PHE A 233 -16.34 9.64 0.73
C PHE A 233 -17.80 9.28 0.60
N THR A 234 -18.44 9.64 -0.51
CA THR A 234 -19.80 9.22 -0.84
C THR A 234 -19.84 8.63 -2.23
N SER A 235 -20.70 7.64 -2.44
CA SER A 235 -20.97 7.08 -3.77
C SER A 235 -22.42 6.63 -3.90
N GLU A 236 -22.92 6.69 -5.13
CA GLU A 236 -24.21 6.17 -5.55
C GLU A 236 -23.97 5.31 -6.79
N TYR A 237 -24.43 4.06 -6.77
CA TYR A 237 -24.13 3.12 -7.84
C TYR A 237 -25.20 2.04 -7.99
N THR A 238 -25.06 1.30 -9.09
CA THR A 238 -25.77 0.05 -9.36
C THR A 238 -24.73 -1.06 -9.53
N LEU A 239 -25.13 -2.29 -9.23
CA LEU A 239 -24.29 -3.47 -9.42
C LEU A 239 -24.80 -4.29 -10.61
N ASN A 240 -23.88 -4.68 -11.48
CA ASN A 240 -24.12 -5.67 -12.52
C ASN A 240 -23.00 -6.70 -12.48
N ASN A 241 -23.32 -7.97 -12.17
CA ASN A 241 -22.32 -9.03 -11.95
C ASN A 241 -21.20 -8.61 -10.98
N ASN A 242 -21.55 -7.99 -9.85
CA ASN A 242 -20.62 -7.44 -8.85
C ASN A 242 -19.73 -6.28 -9.34
N LEU A 243 -19.99 -5.72 -10.52
CA LEU A 243 -19.28 -4.56 -11.04
C LEU A 243 -20.10 -3.29 -10.80
N TYR A 244 -19.42 -2.26 -10.30
CA TYR A 244 -19.94 -0.96 -9.92
C TYR A 244 -20.11 -0.06 -11.15
N THR A 245 -21.30 0.51 -11.32
CA THR A 245 -21.54 1.62 -12.25
C THR A 245 -22.27 2.74 -11.53
N GLY A 246 -21.66 3.92 -11.45
CA GLY A 246 -22.15 5.01 -10.62
C GLY A 246 -21.18 6.17 -10.51
N THR A 247 -21.37 6.99 -9.47
CA THR A 247 -20.57 8.19 -9.22
C THR A 247 -20.06 8.21 -7.78
N PHE A 248 -18.94 8.88 -7.55
CA PHE A 248 -18.44 9.15 -6.20
C PHE A 248 -17.96 10.58 -6.02
N LYS A 249 -17.81 10.95 -4.76
CA LYS A 249 -17.31 12.24 -4.32
C LYS A 249 -16.42 12.04 -3.09
N LEU A 250 -15.25 12.68 -3.10
CA LEU A 250 -14.37 12.83 -1.95
C LEU A 250 -14.43 14.28 -1.49
N CYS A 251 -14.68 14.50 -0.21
CA CYS A 251 -14.83 15.81 0.39
C CYS A 251 -13.97 15.96 1.62
N THR A 252 -13.65 17.20 1.94
CA THR A 252 -13.13 17.61 3.24
C THR A 252 -14.02 18.69 3.85
N VAL A 253 -14.10 18.76 5.17
CA VAL A 253 -14.73 19.86 5.90
C VAL A 253 -13.73 20.35 6.94
N ASN A 254 -13.34 21.62 6.87
CA ASN A 254 -12.63 22.27 7.95
C ASN A 254 -13.62 22.66 9.05
N GLU A 255 -13.17 22.69 10.30
CA GLU A 255 -14.03 23.07 11.43
C GLU A 255 -14.65 24.46 11.21
N GLY A 256 -15.98 24.54 11.18
CA GLY A 256 -16.73 25.79 10.98
C GLY A 256 -16.98 26.19 9.51
N ASP A 257 -16.42 25.47 8.54
CA ASP A 257 -16.56 25.76 7.11
C ASP A 257 -17.58 24.88 6.39
N ALA A 258 -17.91 25.26 5.15
CA ALA A 258 -18.71 24.43 4.26
C ALA A 258 -17.89 23.26 3.67
N GLU A 259 -18.58 22.18 3.32
CA GLU A 259 -18.01 21.01 2.64
C GLU A 259 -17.29 21.40 1.34
N GLN A 260 -15.99 21.11 1.30
CA GLN A 260 -15.15 21.29 0.13
C GLN A 260 -15.02 19.97 -0.63
N ILE A 261 -15.18 20.03 -1.95
CA ILE A 261 -15.05 18.86 -2.82
C ILE A 261 -13.58 18.72 -3.20
N MET A 262 -12.95 17.63 -2.83
CA MET A 262 -11.55 17.33 -3.19
C MET A 262 -11.46 16.58 -4.52
N ALA A 263 -12.41 15.68 -4.78
CA ALA A 263 -12.49 14.96 -6.03
C ALA A 263 -13.92 14.49 -6.31
N THR A 264 -14.23 14.37 -7.59
CA THR A 264 -15.42 13.67 -8.07
C THR A 264 -14.99 12.59 -9.03
N GLY A 265 -15.84 11.61 -9.27
CA GLY A 265 -15.53 10.62 -10.28
C GLY A 265 -16.66 9.67 -10.57
N ASP A 266 -16.38 8.79 -11.52
CA ASP A 266 -17.36 7.90 -12.12
C ASP A 266 -16.79 6.48 -12.17
N PHE A 267 -17.62 5.50 -11.85
CA PHE A 267 -17.36 4.07 -12.05
C PHE A 267 -18.16 3.58 -13.26
N ASN A 268 -17.56 2.78 -14.13
CA ASN A 268 -18.27 2.11 -15.21
C ASN A 268 -17.81 0.66 -15.31
N ASN A 269 -18.70 -0.26 -14.91
CA ASN A 269 -18.42 -1.68 -14.72
C ASN A 269 -17.09 -1.93 -13.99
N PHE A 270 -16.77 -1.07 -13.02
CA PHE A 270 -15.53 -1.15 -12.26
C PHE A 270 -15.64 -2.21 -11.18
N GLY A 271 -14.57 -2.93 -10.88
CA GLY A 271 -14.57 -3.92 -9.79
C GLY A 271 -13.31 -4.74 -9.80
N PHE A 272 -13.36 -5.90 -9.17
CA PHE A 272 -12.27 -6.86 -9.16
C PHE A 272 -12.73 -8.17 -9.80
N GLU A 273 -11.90 -8.71 -10.69
CA GLU A 273 -12.09 -10.01 -11.32
C GLU A 273 -11.02 -10.98 -10.80
N GLU A 274 -11.44 -12.15 -10.34
CA GLU A 274 -10.52 -13.21 -9.92
C GLU A 274 -10.10 -14.05 -11.13
N ALA A 275 -8.79 -14.13 -11.37
CA ALA A 275 -8.21 -15.01 -12.39
C ALA A 275 -6.86 -15.56 -11.91
N ASP A 276 -6.61 -16.84 -12.16
CA ASP A 276 -5.39 -17.55 -11.74
C ASP A 276 -5.03 -17.36 -10.25
N GLY A 277 -6.05 -17.30 -9.39
CA GLY A 277 -5.90 -17.13 -7.93
C GLY A 277 -5.52 -15.70 -7.49
N GLN A 278 -5.59 -14.72 -8.40
CA GLN A 278 -5.34 -13.31 -8.12
C GLN A 278 -6.56 -12.44 -8.42
N LEU A 279 -6.64 -11.28 -7.77
CA LEU A 279 -7.68 -10.28 -7.99
C LEU A 279 -7.13 -9.13 -8.83
N TYR A 280 -7.74 -8.90 -10.00
CA TYR A 280 -7.37 -7.85 -10.93
C TYR A 280 -8.41 -6.72 -10.96
N PRO A 281 -8.01 -5.45 -10.86
CA PRO A 281 -8.94 -4.35 -11.07
C PRO A 281 -9.41 -4.31 -12.54
N VAL A 282 -10.71 -4.32 -12.77
CA VAL A 282 -11.30 -4.31 -14.12
C VAL A 282 -12.32 -3.19 -14.27
N GLY A 283 -12.70 -2.90 -15.51
CA GLY A 283 -13.61 -1.83 -15.85
C GLY A 283 -12.93 -0.48 -15.87
N LYS A 284 -13.74 0.59 -15.71
CA LYS A 284 -13.26 1.97 -15.85
C LYS A 284 -13.52 2.79 -14.60
N LEU A 285 -12.52 3.56 -14.19
CA LEU A 285 -12.57 4.53 -13.11
C LEU A 285 -12.08 5.88 -13.62
N ASP A 286 -12.90 6.91 -13.51
CA ASP A 286 -12.53 8.29 -13.83
C ASP A 286 -12.50 9.11 -12.54
N ILE A 287 -11.39 9.79 -12.27
CA ILE A 287 -11.21 10.67 -11.10
C ILE A 287 -10.90 12.07 -11.60
N LYS A 288 -11.66 13.04 -11.10
CA LYS A 288 -11.53 14.46 -11.40
C LYS A 288 -11.25 15.20 -10.09
N PRO A 289 -9.96 15.46 -9.78
CA PRO A 289 -9.61 16.33 -8.67
C PRO A 289 -10.31 17.68 -8.79
N GLN A 290 -10.67 18.26 -7.66
CA GLN A 290 -11.24 19.58 -7.52
C GLN A 290 -10.38 20.29 -6.49
N SER A 291 -9.65 21.33 -6.89
CA SER A 291 -9.01 22.22 -5.93
C SER A 291 -9.85 23.47 -5.70
N SER A 292 -9.99 23.85 -4.44
CA SER A 292 -10.45 25.16 -4.00
C SER A 292 -9.34 26.21 -4.08
N GLU A 293 -8.05 25.85 -4.00
CA GLU A 293 -6.91 26.77 -4.09
C GLU A 293 -5.70 26.11 -4.78
N ALA A 294 -5.18 26.74 -5.84
CA ALA A 294 -3.92 26.30 -6.46
C ALA A 294 -2.76 26.71 -5.55
N ASP A 295 -2.42 25.84 -4.59
CA ASP A 295 -1.11 25.93 -3.96
C ASP A 295 -0.05 25.50 -4.97
N GLU A 296 0.92 26.39 -5.23
CA GLU A 296 2.05 26.19 -6.15
C GLU A 296 2.93 24.96 -5.82
N TYR A 297 2.67 24.29 -4.68
CA TYR A 297 3.41 23.13 -4.19
C TYR A 297 2.63 21.81 -4.26
N SER A 298 1.43 21.78 -4.85
CA SER A 298 0.71 20.52 -5.02
C SER A 298 1.37 19.61 -6.05
N LEU A 299 1.77 18.41 -5.60
CA LEU A 299 2.27 17.31 -6.46
C LEU A 299 1.18 16.70 -7.37
N PHE A 300 -0.09 17.04 -7.15
CA PHE A 300 -1.21 16.61 -7.99
C PHE A 300 -1.68 17.77 -8.88
N PRO A 301 -2.08 17.50 -10.14
CA PRO A 301 -2.66 18.53 -11.02
C PRO A 301 -3.98 19.03 -10.42
N THR A 302 -3.91 20.18 -9.75
CA THR A 302 -4.95 20.67 -8.85
C THR A 302 -6.08 21.41 -9.55
N GLN A 303 -5.90 21.87 -10.78
CA GLN A 303 -6.97 22.52 -11.53
C GLN A 303 -7.36 21.68 -12.74
N GLY A 304 -8.60 21.19 -12.79
CA GLY A 304 -9.24 20.63 -13.98
C GLY A 304 -8.69 19.30 -14.54
N GLY A 305 -7.70 18.69 -13.87
CA GLY A 305 -7.11 17.42 -14.30
C GLY A 305 -8.06 16.23 -14.26
N ALA A 306 -7.69 15.16 -14.95
CA ALA A 306 -8.40 13.89 -14.91
C ALA A 306 -7.41 12.73 -14.81
N ILE A 307 -7.71 11.77 -13.95
CA ILE A 307 -7.03 10.48 -13.88
C ILE A 307 -8.03 9.43 -14.32
N THR A 308 -7.73 8.71 -15.41
CA THR A 308 -8.58 7.65 -15.94
C THR A 308 -7.83 6.33 -15.88
N TYR A 309 -8.46 5.34 -15.27
CA TYR A 309 -8.07 3.93 -15.33
C TYR A 309 -9.06 3.16 -16.19
N GLU A 310 -8.56 2.29 -17.06
CA GLU A 310 -9.37 1.28 -17.75
C GLU A 310 -8.59 -0.04 -17.81
N GLY A 311 -9.16 -1.11 -17.28
CA GLY A 311 -8.51 -2.42 -17.21
C GLY A 311 -9.44 -3.57 -17.55
N LYS A 312 -8.85 -4.67 -18.02
CA LYS A 312 -9.54 -5.94 -18.27
C LYS A 312 -8.56 -7.10 -18.12
N VAL A 313 -9.10 -8.26 -17.79
CA VAL A 313 -8.34 -9.51 -17.82
C VAL A 313 -8.46 -10.14 -19.21
N GLU A 314 -7.34 -10.50 -19.80
CA GLU A 314 -7.25 -11.26 -21.05
C GLU A 314 -6.54 -12.59 -20.81
N LYS A 315 -7.15 -13.68 -21.27
CA LYS A 315 -6.51 -14.99 -21.25
C LYS A 315 -5.59 -15.13 -22.47
N LYS A 316 -4.29 -15.29 -22.21
CA LYS A 316 -3.24 -15.52 -23.21
C LYS A 316 -2.66 -16.93 -23.07
N ASP A 317 -1.74 -17.29 -23.96
CA ASP A 317 -1.13 -18.63 -23.99
C ASP A 317 -0.30 -18.93 -22.73
N ASP A 318 0.20 -17.88 -22.06
CA ASP A 318 1.07 -17.91 -20.88
C ASP A 318 0.38 -17.49 -19.57
N GLY A 319 -0.96 -17.42 -19.56
CA GLY A 319 -1.77 -17.16 -18.36
C GLY A 319 -2.80 -16.04 -18.54
N SER A 320 -3.42 -15.62 -17.44
CA SER A 320 -4.29 -14.44 -17.40
C SER A 320 -3.46 -13.17 -17.24
N HIS A 321 -3.74 -12.17 -18.06
CA HIS A 321 -3.05 -10.88 -18.06
C HIS A 321 -4.02 -9.76 -17.74
N LEU A 322 -3.65 -8.89 -16.80
CA LEU A 322 -4.25 -7.58 -16.66
C LEU A 322 -3.69 -6.67 -17.76
N VAL A 323 -4.54 -6.35 -18.74
CA VAL A 323 -4.25 -5.30 -19.73
C VAL A 323 -4.97 -4.04 -19.28
N ALA A 324 -4.21 -3.03 -18.88
CA ALA A 324 -4.74 -1.80 -18.33
C ALA A 324 -4.11 -0.55 -18.94
N THR A 325 -4.82 0.56 -18.84
CA THR A 325 -4.33 1.88 -19.23
C THR A 325 -4.62 2.87 -18.10
N ILE A 326 -3.60 3.62 -17.71
CA ILE A 326 -3.72 4.75 -16.78
C ILE A 326 -3.40 6.01 -17.58
N SER A 327 -4.32 6.95 -17.61
CA SER A 327 -4.13 8.26 -18.23
C SER A 327 -4.21 9.36 -17.18
N VAL A 328 -3.25 10.28 -17.20
CA VAL A 328 -3.26 11.50 -16.40
C VAL A 328 -3.29 12.68 -17.36
N GLU A 329 -4.32 13.50 -17.21
CA GLU A 329 -4.51 14.75 -17.93
C GLU A 329 -4.25 15.92 -16.99
N VAL A 330 -3.28 16.76 -17.37
CA VAL A 330 -2.98 18.02 -16.71
C VAL A 330 -3.40 19.13 -17.67
N PRO A 331 -4.53 19.80 -17.42
CA PRO A 331 -4.89 20.96 -18.21
C PRO A 331 -3.95 22.10 -17.81
N ASP A 332 -3.29 22.64 -18.81
CA ASP A 332 -2.52 23.86 -18.70
C ASP A 332 -2.92 24.71 -19.91
N ASP A 333 -3.16 26.00 -19.68
CA ASP A 333 -3.66 26.93 -20.70
C ASP A 333 -2.68 27.09 -21.88
N MET A 334 -1.40 26.76 -21.70
CA MET A 334 -0.36 26.88 -22.71
C MET A 334 0.14 25.53 -23.24
N MET A 335 0.22 24.49 -22.40
CA MET A 335 0.69 23.15 -22.77
C MET A 335 -0.08 22.05 -22.03
N PRO A 336 -1.30 21.68 -22.48
CA PRO A 336 -2.01 20.56 -21.90
C PRO A 336 -1.18 19.28 -22.09
N VAL A 337 -0.90 18.58 -20.99
CA VAL A 337 -0.14 17.33 -21.00
C VAL A 337 -1.10 16.18 -20.74
N LYS A 338 -1.06 15.18 -21.62
CA LYS A 338 -1.68 13.87 -21.39
C LYS A 338 -0.60 12.80 -21.39
N LEU A 339 -0.38 12.18 -20.23
CA LEU A 339 0.46 11.01 -20.11
C LEU A 339 -0.44 9.78 -20.06
N THR A 340 -0.18 8.81 -20.92
CA THR A 340 -0.89 7.52 -20.92
C THR A 340 0.13 6.41 -20.77
N VAL A 341 -0.01 5.61 -19.72
CA VAL A 341 0.79 4.41 -19.46
C VAL A 341 -0.10 3.20 -19.70
N SER A 342 0.35 2.29 -20.56
CA SER A 342 -0.30 1.00 -20.77
C SER A 342 0.49 -0.09 -20.05
N LEU A 343 -0.25 -0.97 -19.37
CA LEU A 343 0.27 -2.06 -18.56
C LEU A 343 -0.23 -3.38 -19.15
N ASP A 344 0.65 -4.36 -19.20
CA ASP A 344 0.35 -5.75 -19.50
C ASP A 344 1.01 -6.57 -18.39
N HIS A 345 0.24 -6.87 -17.35
CA HIS A 345 0.73 -7.48 -16.12
C HIS A 345 0.21 -8.92 -16.02
N ARG A 346 1.11 -9.86 -15.72
CA ARG A 346 0.77 -11.25 -15.42
C ARG A 346 1.40 -11.66 -14.10
N SER A 347 0.75 -12.58 -13.41
CA SER A 347 1.39 -13.29 -12.30
C SER A 347 2.41 -14.28 -12.83
N LEU A 348 3.52 -14.42 -12.12
CA LEU A 348 4.47 -15.52 -12.31
C LEU A 348 4.27 -16.49 -11.15
N SER A 349 4.19 -17.78 -11.43
CA SER A 349 4.22 -18.78 -10.36
C SER A 349 5.62 -18.82 -9.75
N GLU A 350 5.73 -19.21 -8.47
CA GLU A 350 7.04 -19.38 -7.81
C GLU A 350 7.95 -20.34 -8.59
N ASP A 351 7.35 -21.36 -9.21
CA ASP A 351 8.05 -22.34 -10.05
C ASP A 351 8.63 -21.73 -11.34
N ASP A 352 8.10 -20.59 -11.80
CA ASP A 352 8.56 -19.87 -12.99
C ASP A 352 9.70 -18.87 -12.68
N ILE A 353 9.99 -18.62 -11.40
CA ILE A 353 11.06 -17.72 -10.96
C ILE A 353 12.33 -18.54 -10.70
N ALA A 354 13.06 -18.86 -11.75
CA ALA A 354 14.40 -19.43 -11.63
C ALA A 354 15.45 -18.30 -11.48
N PHE A 355 15.94 -18.07 -10.27
CA PHE A 355 17.16 -17.29 -10.07
C PHE A 355 18.37 -18.16 -10.42
N GLU A 356 18.82 -18.11 -11.67
CA GLU A 356 20.11 -18.68 -12.05
C GLU A 356 21.22 -17.78 -11.49
N THR A 357 21.78 -18.15 -10.34
CA THR A 357 22.91 -17.47 -9.69
C THR A 357 24.26 -17.78 -10.33
N ALA A 358 24.28 -18.64 -11.35
CA ALA A 358 25.48 -18.99 -12.09
C ALA A 358 25.67 -18.03 -13.27
N LEU A 359 26.74 -17.23 -13.24
CA LEU A 359 27.16 -16.47 -14.41
C LEU A 359 27.43 -17.45 -15.58
N PRO A 360 27.00 -17.13 -16.80
CA PRO A 360 27.34 -17.92 -17.99
C PRO A 360 28.85 -18.15 -18.06
N SER A 361 29.33 -19.29 -18.55
CA SER A 361 30.78 -19.54 -18.60
C SER A 361 31.55 -18.62 -19.56
N ASP A 362 30.85 -17.88 -20.41
CA ASP A 362 31.36 -17.14 -21.57
C ASP A 362 30.88 -15.67 -21.63
N TYR A 363 30.61 -15.05 -20.48
CA TYR A 363 30.21 -13.65 -20.38
C TYR A 363 31.33 -12.63 -20.65
N ILE A 364 30.94 -11.39 -20.96
CA ILE A 364 31.83 -10.22 -21.00
C ILE A 364 31.56 -9.38 -19.76
N ASP A 365 32.59 -9.21 -18.93
CA ASP A 365 32.60 -8.23 -17.85
C ASP A 365 32.83 -6.83 -18.43
N VAL A 366 31.79 -5.99 -18.38
CA VAL A 366 31.79 -4.63 -18.95
C VAL A 366 32.65 -3.62 -18.17
N ARG A 367 33.24 -4.01 -17.05
CA ARG A 367 34.15 -3.14 -16.27
C ARG A 367 35.61 -3.51 -16.41
N SER A 368 35.89 -4.74 -16.84
CA SER A 368 37.26 -5.15 -17.13
C SER A 368 37.67 -4.54 -18.47
N LEU A 369 38.49 -3.48 -18.41
CA LEU A 369 39.11 -2.89 -19.59
C LEU A 369 39.81 -3.96 -20.44
N ASP A 370 40.47 -4.95 -19.82
CA ASP A 370 41.09 -6.07 -20.53
C ASP A 370 40.07 -6.97 -21.26
N THR A 371 38.84 -7.11 -20.73
CA THR A 371 37.79 -7.93 -21.34
C THR A 371 37.06 -7.17 -22.45
N LEU A 372 36.90 -5.86 -22.28
CA LEU A 372 36.43 -4.94 -23.33
C LEU A 372 37.46 -4.80 -24.45
N GLU A 373 38.75 -4.67 -24.14
CA GLU A 373 39.85 -4.66 -25.10
C GLU A 373 39.91 -5.98 -25.86
N LYS A 374 39.82 -7.12 -25.17
CA LYS A 374 39.68 -8.43 -25.82
C LYS A 374 38.44 -8.54 -26.70
N LEU A 375 37.32 -7.93 -26.33
CA LEU A 375 36.11 -7.92 -27.16
C LEU A 375 36.36 -7.18 -28.49
N PHE A 376 37.06 -6.05 -28.43
CA PHE A 376 37.45 -5.30 -29.63
C PHE A 376 38.55 -5.98 -30.45
N GLU A 377 39.45 -6.73 -29.81
CA GLU A 377 40.51 -7.50 -30.46
C GLU A 377 39.99 -8.80 -31.12
N ASP A 378 39.12 -9.54 -30.42
CA ASP A 378 38.56 -10.82 -30.87
C ASP A 378 37.45 -10.62 -31.91
N ASP A 379 36.76 -9.48 -31.89
CA ASP A 379 35.73 -9.10 -32.86
C ASP A 379 35.94 -7.69 -33.42
N PRO A 380 36.87 -7.53 -34.38
CA PRO A 380 37.14 -6.24 -35.02
C PRO A 380 35.96 -5.71 -35.85
N GLY A 381 34.90 -6.52 -36.06
CA GLY A 381 33.66 -6.12 -36.73
C GLY A 381 32.60 -5.52 -35.81
N LEU A 382 32.79 -5.62 -34.48
CA LEU A 382 31.83 -5.18 -33.45
C LEU A 382 31.47 -3.70 -33.57
N MET A 383 32.47 -2.85 -33.77
CA MET A 383 32.25 -1.42 -33.99
C MET A 383 31.43 -1.17 -35.24
N PHE A 384 31.70 -1.85 -36.35
CA PHE A 384 30.93 -1.68 -37.59
C PHE A 384 29.47 -2.10 -37.46
N ARG A 385 29.17 -3.19 -36.73
CA ARG A 385 27.79 -3.63 -36.46
C ARG A 385 27.07 -2.67 -35.53
N LEU A 386 27.75 -2.14 -34.51
CA LEU A 386 27.24 -1.08 -33.65
C LEU A 386 26.93 0.20 -34.45
N MET A 387 27.84 0.64 -35.33
CA MET A 387 27.61 1.80 -36.22
C MET A 387 26.41 1.57 -37.14
N GLN A 388 26.27 0.35 -37.67
CA GLN A 388 25.20 0.00 -38.59
C GLN A 388 23.82 0.04 -37.89
N VAL A 389 23.70 -0.52 -36.69
CA VAL A 389 22.45 -0.51 -35.93
C VAL A 389 22.07 0.90 -35.47
N LEU A 390 23.04 1.72 -35.06
CA LEU A 390 22.81 3.13 -34.71
C LEU A 390 22.38 3.97 -35.92
N ALA A 391 22.95 3.71 -37.10
CA ALA A 391 22.54 4.34 -38.35
C ALA A 391 21.13 3.91 -38.81
N GLU A 392 20.77 2.63 -38.62
CA GLU A 392 19.41 2.12 -38.88
C GLU A 392 18.36 2.73 -37.92
N LEU A 393 18.78 3.15 -36.73
CA LEU A 393 17.98 3.89 -35.75
C LEU A 393 17.89 5.41 -36.04
N GLY A 394 18.57 5.91 -37.08
CA GLY A 394 18.57 7.33 -37.44
C GLY A 394 19.40 8.21 -36.52
N ILE A 395 20.29 7.63 -35.70
CA ILE A 395 21.18 8.35 -34.78
C ILE A 395 22.48 8.70 -35.53
N ASP A 396 22.75 10.00 -35.68
CA ASP A 396 23.97 10.50 -36.33
C ASP A 396 25.16 10.41 -35.37
N MET A 397 26.06 9.47 -35.64
CA MET A 397 27.25 9.24 -34.81
C MET A 397 28.28 10.38 -34.86
N SER A 398 28.19 11.30 -35.83
CA SER A 398 29.06 12.48 -35.84
C SER A 398 28.89 13.36 -34.61
N MET A 399 27.74 13.27 -33.92
CA MET A 399 27.46 13.98 -32.67
C MET A 399 28.23 13.46 -31.46
N PHE A 400 28.76 12.23 -31.50
CA PHE A 400 29.51 11.63 -30.39
C PHE A 400 31.03 11.75 -30.55
N PHE A 401 31.50 12.05 -31.76
CA PHE A 401 32.93 12.18 -32.08
C PHE A 401 33.34 13.62 -32.43
N SER A 402 32.43 14.59 -32.36
CA SER A 402 32.69 16.00 -32.71
C SER A 402 33.60 16.75 -31.73
N ASP A 403 33.88 16.20 -30.55
CA ASP A 403 34.74 16.84 -29.53
C ASP A 403 36.20 16.37 -29.58
N PHE A 404 36.59 15.60 -30.61
CA PHE A 404 37.99 15.32 -30.93
C PHE A 404 38.43 16.05 -32.20
N ASP A 405 38.45 17.39 -32.15
CA ASP A 405 39.29 18.25 -33.00
C ASP A 405 39.68 19.55 -32.27
#